data_AF-F4H5V6-F1
#
_entry.id   AF-F4H5V6-F1
#
_cell.length_a   1.000
_cell.length_b   1.000
_cell.length_c   1.000
_cell.angle_alpha   90.00
_cell.angle_beta   90.00
_cell.angle_gamma   90.00
#
_symmetry.space_group_name_H-M   'P 1'
#
loop_
_entity.id
_entity.type
_entity.pdbx_description
1 polymer ?
#
loop_
_entity_poly.entity_id
_entity_poly.type
_entity_poly.pdbx_seq_one_letter_code
_entity_poly.pdbx_strand_id
1 'polypeptide(L)'
;MKLPATRTRLAVGAATAALAATAFLAGCSDSGAEDEPTAVETTTESSTEDEAASGQVEVIDQTHLLLATAQDTLEARGLTVEVVDSTGQGRTFDDPTLWVVVAQEPLTGEVEAGSVVTLDVRRTDDPAS
;
A
#
# COMPACT_ATOMS: atom_id res chain seq x y z
N MET A 1 28.73 -30.13 22.36
CA MET A 1 28.09 -31.13 21.48
C MET A 1 27.23 -30.39 20.47
N LYS A 2 27.55 -30.50 19.18
CA LYS A 2 26.81 -29.92 18.05
C LYS A 2 25.79 -30.94 17.55
N LEU A 3 24.55 -30.52 17.29
CA LEU A 3 23.59 -31.23 16.46
C LEU A 3 22.92 -30.22 15.52
N PRO A 4 23.18 -30.27 14.21
CA PRO A 4 22.39 -29.61 13.18
C PRO A 4 21.23 -30.53 12.76
N ALA A 5 20.00 -30.01 12.67
CA ALA A 5 18.86 -30.77 12.17
C ALA A 5 18.12 -30.00 11.06
N THR A 6 18.62 -30.23 9.85
CA THR A 6 17.90 -30.61 8.63
C THR A 6 16.66 -29.81 8.19
N ARG A 7 16.85 -29.07 7.08
CA ARG A 7 15.81 -28.53 6.20
C ARG A 7 15.06 -29.67 5.51
N THR A 8 13.73 -29.66 5.54
CA THR A 8 12.90 -30.52 4.68
C THR A 8 12.13 -29.67 3.69
N ARG A 9 12.56 -29.69 2.43
CA ARG A 9 11.77 -29.23 1.29
C ARG A 9 10.82 -30.36 0.89
N LEU A 10 9.53 -30.07 0.76
CA LEU A 10 8.59 -30.91 0.02
C LEU A 10 7.98 -30.05 -1.07
N ALA A 11 8.41 -30.32 -2.30
CA ALA A 11 7.79 -29.90 -3.52
C ALA A 11 6.91 -31.04 -4.07
N VAL A 12 6.05 -30.67 -5.02
CA VAL A 12 5.36 -31.48 -6.04
C VAL A 12 3.88 -31.74 -5.79
N GLY A 13 3.06 -31.28 -6.76
CA GLY A 13 1.71 -31.77 -7.02
C GLY A 13 0.93 -30.90 -8.01
N ALA A 14 1.22 -31.05 -9.30
CA ALA A 14 0.56 -30.35 -10.41
C ALA A 14 -0.88 -30.85 -10.69
N ALA A 15 -1.74 -29.98 -11.21
CA ALA A 15 -2.95 -30.38 -11.94
C ALA A 15 -3.29 -29.37 -13.05
N THR A 16 -3.09 -29.78 -14.29
CA THR A 16 -3.48 -29.13 -15.55
C THR A 16 -4.85 -29.62 -16.04
N ALA A 17 -5.73 -28.73 -16.48
CA ALA A 17 -6.84 -28.97 -17.43
C ALA A 17 -7.31 -27.60 -17.96
N ALA A 18 -7.02 -27.14 -19.18
CA ALA A 18 -7.47 -27.55 -20.52
C ALA A 18 -8.85 -26.97 -20.96
N LEU A 19 -8.78 -26.02 -21.91
CA LEU A 19 -9.64 -25.76 -23.09
C LEU A 19 -11.15 -25.42 -22.96
N ALA A 20 -11.55 -24.26 -23.52
CA ALA A 20 -12.76 -24.10 -24.36
C ALA A 20 -12.74 -22.75 -25.13
N ALA A 21 -13.41 -22.72 -26.28
CA ALA A 21 -13.10 -21.91 -27.46
C ALA A 21 -14.00 -20.67 -27.68
N THR A 22 -13.42 -19.71 -28.42
CA THR A 22 -13.95 -18.69 -29.37
C THR A 22 -15.46 -18.38 -29.44
N ALA A 23 -15.79 -17.09 -29.40
CA ALA A 23 -16.93 -16.51 -30.11
C ALA A 23 -16.52 -15.23 -30.85
N PHE A 24 -16.56 -15.31 -32.18
CA PHE A 24 -16.50 -14.20 -33.13
C PHE A 24 -17.72 -13.28 -32.93
N LEU A 25 -17.50 -11.98 -32.74
CA LEU A 25 -18.48 -10.96 -33.14
C LEU A 25 -17.94 -10.22 -34.35
N ALA A 26 -18.31 -10.72 -35.53
CA ALA A 26 -18.37 -9.91 -36.74
C ALA A 26 -19.62 -9.03 -36.65
N GLY A 27 -19.42 -7.71 -36.58
CA GLY A 27 -20.48 -6.71 -36.50
C GLY A 27 -20.19 -5.53 -37.43
N CYS A 28 -20.64 -5.71 -38.67
CA CYS A 28 -21.04 -4.74 -39.70
C CYS A 28 -20.20 -3.48 -39.99
N SER A 29 -19.70 -3.48 -41.23
CA SER A 29 -19.34 -2.37 -42.11
C SER A 29 -20.10 -1.05 -41.91
N ASP A 30 -19.34 0.03 -41.86
CA ASP A 30 -19.65 1.25 -42.60
C ASP A 30 -18.41 1.62 -43.42
N SER A 31 -18.64 1.87 -44.71
CA SER A 31 -17.62 1.96 -45.74
C SER A 31 -17.33 3.45 -46.00
N GLY A 32 -16.12 3.92 -45.69
CA GLY A 32 -15.79 5.32 -45.87
C GLY A 32 -14.30 5.63 -45.97
N ALA A 33 -13.88 5.90 -47.21
CA ALA A 33 -12.75 6.72 -47.63
C ALA A 33 -11.31 6.23 -47.35
N GLU A 34 -10.65 5.91 -48.46
CA GLU A 34 -9.20 5.91 -48.61
C GLU A 34 -8.66 7.34 -48.39
N ASP A 35 -7.71 7.49 -47.46
CA ASP A 35 -6.73 8.58 -47.47
C ASP A 35 -5.47 8.05 -46.76
N GLU A 36 -4.42 7.76 -47.52
CA GLU A 36 -3.10 7.51 -46.94
C GLU A 36 -2.49 8.84 -46.50
N PRO A 37 -2.04 8.93 -45.23
CA PRO A 37 -0.76 9.57 -45.02
C PRO A 37 0.20 8.68 -44.23
N THR A 38 1.37 8.47 -44.85
CA THR A 38 2.68 8.81 -44.30
C THR A 38 2.95 8.44 -42.84
N ALA A 39 3.90 7.52 -42.69
CA ALA A 39 4.59 7.15 -41.47
C ALA A 39 4.88 8.31 -40.50
N VAL A 40 4.40 8.15 -39.27
CA VAL A 40 5.13 8.49 -38.04
C VAL A 40 4.55 7.62 -36.92
N GLU A 41 5.10 6.43 -36.75
CA GLU A 41 5.01 5.74 -35.45
C GLU A 41 5.97 6.43 -34.49
N THR A 42 5.55 7.60 -33.99
CA THR A 42 6.02 8.05 -32.70
C THR A 42 5.09 7.42 -31.67
N THR A 43 5.33 6.14 -31.39
CA THR A 43 4.94 5.57 -30.09
C THR A 43 5.80 6.28 -29.06
N THR A 44 5.36 7.46 -28.63
CA THR A 44 5.67 7.94 -27.30
C THR A 44 4.95 6.98 -26.38
N GLU A 45 5.65 5.92 -25.97
CA GLU A 45 5.41 5.31 -24.66
C GLU A 45 5.55 6.46 -23.66
N SER A 46 4.44 7.12 -23.40
CA SER A 46 4.25 7.85 -22.17
C SER A 46 4.17 6.75 -21.11
N SER A 47 5.34 6.29 -20.66
CA SER A 47 5.46 5.81 -19.30
C SER A 47 4.98 6.97 -18.45
N THR A 48 3.70 6.94 -18.10
CA THR A 48 3.22 7.61 -16.89
C THR A 48 3.93 6.89 -15.76
N GLU A 49 5.17 7.33 -15.49
CA GLU A 49 5.76 7.18 -14.19
C GLU A 49 4.71 7.71 -13.22
N ASP A 50 4.28 6.81 -12.35
CA ASP A 50 3.55 7.04 -11.12
C ASP A 50 3.92 8.43 -10.60
N GLU A 51 3.02 9.40 -10.79
CA GLU A 51 3.19 10.76 -10.29
C GLU A 51 3.08 10.63 -8.77
N ALA A 52 4.20 10.31 -8.13
CA ALA A 52 4.37 10.38 -6.69
C ALA A 52 3.83 11.75 -6.30
N ALA A 53 2.66 11.76 -5.65
CA ALA A 53 1.82 12.93 -5.48
C ALA A 53 2.68 14.14 -5.09
N SER A 54 3.01 14.98 -6.06
CA SER A 54 4.02 16.01 -5.87
C SER A 54 3.32 17.23 -5.28
N GLY A 55 3.03 17.16 -3.97
CA GLY A 55 2.19 18.11 -3.28
C GLY A 55 2.40 18.14 -1.77
N GLN A 56 1.95 19.24 -1.16
CA GLN A 56 1.86 19.36 0.29
C GLN A 56 0.56 18.71 0.77
N VAL A 57 0.64 18.03 1.91
CA VAL A 57 -0.44 17.29 2.55
C VAL A 57 -0.56 17.75 3.99
N GLU A 58 -1.79 17.94 4.44
CA GLU A 58 -2.09 18.27 5.84
C GLU A 58 -1.93 17.03 6.74
N VAL A 59 -1.06 17.13 7.73
CA VAL A 59 -1.00 16.24 8.88
C VAL A 59 -2.03 16.70 9.91
N ILE A 60 -2.91 15.79 10.30
CA ILE A 60 -3.92 16.02 11.33
C ILE A 60 -3.59 15.23 12.58
N ASP A 61 -4.00 15.74 13.73
CA ASP A 61 -3.82 15.08 15.02
C ASP A 61 -4.66 13.79 15.08
N GLN A 62 -4.00 12.64 15.26
CA GLN A 62 -4.63 11.32 15.44
C GLN A 62 -4.45 10.76 16.85
N THR A 63 -4.07 11.59 17.82
CA THR A 63 -3.96 11.17 19.22
C THR A 63 -5.30 10.70 19.78
N HIS A 64 -5.25 9.78 20.74
CA HIS A 64 -6.42 9.16 21.38
C HIS A 64 -7.30 8.29 20.47
N LEU A 65 -6.91 8.07 19.22
CA LEU A 65 -7.56 7.13 18.31
C LEU A 65 -6.89 5.75 18.37
N LEU A 66 -7.60 4.74 17.87
CA LEU A 66 -7.01 3.44 17.61
C LEU A 66 -5.96 3.56 16.50
N LEU A 67 -4.88 2.79 16.60
CA LEU A 67 -3.82 2.78 15.59
C LEU A 67 -4.37 2.48 14.19
N ALA A 68 -5.31 1.54 14.06
CA ALA A 68 -5.95 1.23 12.78
C ALA A 68 -6.61 2.48 12.14
N THR A 69 -7.36 3.25 12.93
CA THR A 69 -8.03 4.47 12.45
C THR A 69 -7.02 5.56 12.08
N ALA A 70 -5.97 5.72 12.90
CA ALA A 70 -4.92 6.71 12.64
C ALA A 70 -4.16 6.39 11.34
N GLN A 71 -3.80 5.11 11.13
CA GLN A 71 -3.14 4.63 9.92
C GLN A 71 -3.99 4.88 8.68
N ASP A 72 -5.24 4.41 8.68
CA ASP A 72 -6.17 4.61 7.57
C ASP A 72 -6.30 6.09 7.20
N THR A 73 -6.36 6.95 8.22
CA THR A 73 -6.55 8.39 8.05
C THR A 73 -5.33 9.09 7.47
N LEU A 74 -4.13 8.77 7.96
CA LEU A 74 -2.87 9.39 7.48
C LEU A 74 -2.47 8.83 6.11
N GLU A 75 -2.57 7.52 5.90
CA GLU A 75 -2.21 6.87 4.63
C GLU A 75 -3.17 7.28 3.50
N ALA A 76 -4.46 7.47 3.78
CA ALA A 76 -5.41 8.00 2.79
C ALA A 76 -5.07 9.42 2.30
N ARG A 77 -4.23 10.15 3.04
CA ARG A 77 -3.71 11.47 2.64
C ARG A 77 -2.38 11.37 1.89
N GLY A 78 -1.84 10.16 1.74
CA GLY A 78 -0.54 9.92 1.13
C GLY A 78 0.62 10.11 2.10
N LEU A 79 0.41 9.99 3.41
CA LEU A 79 1.48 9.99 4.40
C LEU A 79 1.94 8.57 4.72
N THR A 80 3.19 8.42 5.11
CA THR A 80 3.74 7.15 5.61
C THR A 80 3.63 7.12 7.14
N VAL A 81 3.29 5.98 7.73
CA VAL A 81 3.18 5.84 9.19
C VAL A 81 4.29 4.96 9.76
N GLU A 82 5.00 5.46 10.76
CA GLU A 82 5.92 4.69 11.59
C GLU A 82 5.31 4.52 12.99
N VAL A 83 5.39 3.32 13.55
CA VAL A 83 4.74 3.00 14.84
C VAL A 83 5.78 2.61 15.88
N VAL A 84 5.70 3.23 17.06
CA VAL A 84 6.60 3.00 18.19
C VAL A 84 5.80 2.63 19.43
N ASP A 85 6.24 1.60 20.16
CA ASP A 85 5.63 1.25 21.45
C ASP A 85 6.11 2.24 22.52
N SER A 86 5.21 3.08 23.00
CA SER A 86 5.48 4.10 24.02
C SER A 86 6.06 3.54 25.31
N THR A 87 5.85 2.24 25.60
CA THR A 87 6.41 1.57 26.77
C THR A 87 7.86 1.10 26.57
N GLY A 88 8.37 1.12 25.32
CA GLY A 88 9.71 0.63 24.97
C GLY A 88 9.88 -0.89 25.05
N GLN A 89 8.78 -1.66 25.16
CA GLN A 89 8.83 -3.12 25.34
C GLN A 89 9.14 -3.90 24.04
N GLY A 90 9.19 -3.24 22.88
CA GLY A 90 9.54 -3.87 21.61
C GLY A 90 8.51 -4.90 21.13
N ARG A 91 7.23 -4.66 21.41
CA ARG A 91 6.11 -5.51 21.01
C ARG A 91 5.81 -5.35 19.51
N THR A 92 5.21 -6.38 18.91
CA THR A 92 4.74 -6.35 17.52
C THR A 92 3.32 -5.76 17.41
N PHE A 93 3.02 -5.15 16.27
CA PHE A 93 1.73 -4.49 15.98
C PHE A 93 0.86 -5.34 15.04
N ASP A 94 0.71 -6.64 15.31
CA ASP A 94 0.00 -7.57 14.40
C ASP A 94 -1.50 -7.27 14.28
N ASP A 95 -2.12 -6.76 15.35
CA ASP A 95 -3.51 -6.30 15.37
C ASP A 95 -3.56 -4.82 15.80
N PRO A 96 -3.70 -3.87 14.85
CA PRO A 96 -3.69 -2.44 15.14
C PRO A 96 -4.95 -1.97 15.92
N THR A 97 -5.95 -2.82 16.13
CA THR A 97 -7.12 -2.49 16.95
C THR A 97 -6.87 -2.63 18.46
N LEU A 98 -5.75 -3.25 18.84
CA LEU A 98 -5.32 -3.40 20.24
C LEU A 98 -4.45 -2.24 20.74
N TRP A 99 -4.24 -1.22 19.91
CA TRP A 99 -3.31 -0.12 20.19
C TRP A 99 -4.01 1.23 20.07
N VAL A 100 -3.70 2.14 20.99
CA VAL A 100 -4.15 3.53 21.00
C VAL A 100 -2.96 4.44 20.84
N VAL A 101 -3.10 5.45 19.96
CA VAL A 101 -2.10 6.51 19.78
C VAL A 101 -2.10 7.41 21.00
N VAL A 102 -0.94 7.52 21.66
CA VAL A 102 -0.73 8.36 22.84
C VAL A 102 0.10 9.60 22.54
N ALA A 103 0.93 9.57 21.50
CA ALA A 103 1.60 10.73 20.95
C ALA A 103 1.83 10.56 19.44
N GLN A 104 2.05 11.68 18.76
CA GLN A 104 2.26 11.75 17.32
C GLN A 104 3.27 12.85 17.01
N GLU A 105 4.15 12.62 16.04
CA GLU A 105 5.10 13.61 15.52
C GLU A 105 5.17 13.55 13.97
N PRO A 106 4.97 14.66 13.24
CA PRO A 106 4.44 15.94 13.72
C PRO A 106 2.96 15.83 14.13
N LEU A 107 2.55 16.61 15.14
CA LEU A 107 1.17 16.58 15.62
C LEU A 107 0.18 17.13 14.58
N THR A 108 0.52 18.26 13.97
CA THR A 108 -0.25 18.91 12.89
C THR A 108 0.68 19.69 11.96
N GLY A 109 0.19 20.06 10.78
CA GLY A 109 0.89 20.97 9.86
C GLY A 109 0.79 20.52 8.40
N GLU A 110 1.57 21.13 7.53
CA GLU A 110 1.69 20.72 6.12
C GLU A 110 3.08 20.10 5.89
N VAL A 111 3.11 18.93 5.27
CA VAL A 111 4.34 18.20 4.93
C VAL A 111 4.27 17.76 3.47
N GLU A 112 5.40 17.38 2.89
CA GLU A 112 5.40 16.78 1.56
C GLU A 112 4.69 15.42 1.59
N ALA A 113 3.92 15.08 0.55
CA ALA A 113 3.36 13.75 0.43
C ALA A 113 4.46 12.68 0.52
N GLY A 114 4.14 11.55 1.12
CA GLY A 114 5.09 10.47 1.43
C GLY A 114 5.91 10.70 2.70
N SER A 115 5.85 11.89 3.32
CA SER A 115 6.50 12.15 4.61
C SER A 115 6.05 11.17 5.67
N VAL A 116 6.96 10.86 6.60
CA VAL A 116 6.71 9.94 7.70
C VAL A 116 6.10 10.68 8.88
N VAL A 117 5.01 10.14 9.42
CA VAL A 117 4.43 10.52 10.71
C VAL A 117 4.68 9.38 11.69
N THR A 118 5.34 9.69 12.80
CA THR A 118 5.60 8.72 13.87
C THR A 118 4.46 8.73 14.87
N LEU A 119 3.91 7.54 15.17
CA LEU A 119 2.86 7.32 16.16
C LEU A 119 3.42 6.51 17.34
N ASP A 120 3.45 7.14 18.51
CA ASP A 120 3.67 6.43 19.76
C ASP A 120 2.35 5.82 20.21
N VAL A 121 2.35 4.51 20.44
CA VAL A 121 1.16 3.76 20.81
C VAL A 121 1.32 3.04 22.14
N ARG A 122 0.18 2.79 22.79
CA ARG A 122 0.06 1.96 23.98
C ARG A 122 -1.00 0.90 23.74
N ARG A 123 -0.83 -0.31 24.29
CA ARG A 123 -1.90 -1.30 24.24
C ARG A 123 -3.13 -0.83 25.03
N THR A 124 -4.30 -1.19 24.54
CA THR A 124 -5.60 -0.84 25.17
C THR A 124 -5.77 -1.47 26.55
N ASP A 125 -5.10 -2.59 26.83
CA ASP A 125 -5.13 -3.30 28.11
C ASP A 125 -3.98 -2.91 29.07
N ASP A 126 -3.06 -2.05 28.65
CA ASP A 126 -2.03 -1.51 29.55
C ASP A 126 -2.67 -0.46 30.49
N PRO A 127 -2.22 -0.38 31.76
CA PRO A 127 -2.70 0.64 32.68
C PRO A 127 -2.35 2.04 32.18
N ALA A 128 -3.29 2.99 32.36
CA ALA A 128 -3.00 4.40 32.13
C ALA A 128 -1.91 4.86 33.12
N SER A 129 -0.86 5.48 32.59
CA SER A 129 0.23 6.09 33.37
C SER A 129 -0.20 7.39 34.02
#